data_AF-Q8NKR8-F1
#
_entry.id   AF-Q8NKR8-F1
#
_cell.length_a   1.000
_cell.length_b   1.000
_cell.length_c   1.000
_cell.angle_alpha   90.00
_cell.angle_beta   90.00
_cell.angle_gamma   90.00
#
_symmetry.space_group_name_H-M   'P 1'
#
loop_
_entity.id
_entity.type
_entity.pdbx_description
1 polymer ?
#
loop_
_entity_poly.entity_id
_entity_poly.type
_entity_poly.pdbx_seq_one_letter_code
_entity_poly.pdbx_strand_id
1 'polypeptide(L)'
;MKTWDYLCGLVAADGHIDENGYITISQKDKRFVEKIVELLKDAGVQIRSVFYDKEAGVWKIKVKDYPFYHYLVSNGVPPGRKAHRIKPPSSAVDPLWYIAGFIDGDGWVEQVVKKAKGRTYYYIRIGLKTKSRDLRDWVLQALAGLGIRAHKADKKDGYEVHIDSADAWRIIPLLQNPSHLEKARSARDDRL
;
A
#
# COMPACT_ATOMS: atom_id res chain seq x y z
N MET A 1 -15.25 4.66 2.01
CA MET A 1 -13.97 3.95 2.12
C MET A 1 -14.16 2.75 3.04
N LYS A 2 -13.55 1.60 2.71
CA LYS A 2 -13.52 0.42 3.60
C LYS A 2 -12.27 0.52 4.49
N THR A 3 -12.40 1.23 5.61
CA THR A 3 -11.23 1.67 6.41
C THR A 3 -10.39 0.52 6.94
N TRP A 4 -11.00 -0.54 7.47
CA TRP A 4 -10.26 -1.71 7.97
C TRP A 4 -9.50 -2.44 6.86
N ASP A 5 -10.08 -2.58 5.67
CA ASP A 5 -9.47 -3.24 4.51
C ASP A 5 -8.26 -2.42 4.01
N TYR A 6 -8.43 -1.10 3.91
CA TYR A 6 -7.34 -0.17 3.59
C TYR A 6 -6.22 -0.24 4.63
N LEU A 7 -6.54 -0.16 5.92
CA LEU A 7 -5.56 -0.25 7.00
C LEU A 7 -4.87 -1.62 7.01
N CYS A 8 -5.55 -2.70 6.61
CA CYS A 8 -4.94 -4.02 6.48
C CYS A 8 -3.84 -4.03 5.42
N GLY A 9 -4.11 -3.47 4.23
CA GLY A 9 -3.11 -3.31 3.18
C GLY A 9 -1.93 -2.42 3.60
N LEU A 10 -2.23 -1.32 4.26
CA LEU A 10 -1.21 -0.39 4.76
C LEU A 10 -0.29 -1.05 5.80
N VAL A 11 -0.87 -1.74 6.77
CA VAL A 11 -0.11 -2.47 7.79
C VAL A 11 0.63 -3.64 7.16
N ALA A 12 0.06 -4.30 6.14
CA ALA A 12 0.73 -5.36 5.39
C ALA A 12 2.05 -4.87 4.78
N ALA A 13 2.04 -3.69 4.15
CA ALA A 13 3.21 -3.06 3.55
C ALA A 13 4.22 -2.56 4.60
N ASP A 14 3.81 -1.61 5.46
CA ASP A 14 4.74 -0.82 6.30
C ASP A 14 4.58 -1.02 7.81
N GLY A 15 3.69 -1.93 8.21
CA GLY A 15 3.51 -2.26 9.60
C GLY A 15 4.58 -3.20 10.15
N HIS A 16 4.58 -3.40 11.45
CA HIS A 16 5.19 -4.53 12.13
C HIS A 16 4.25 -4.96 13.25
N ILE A 17 4.00 -6.25 13.37
CA ILE A 17 3.19 -6.82 14.43
C ILE A 17 4.15 -7.62 15.33
N ASP A 18 4.20 -7.30 16.61
CA ASP A 18 5.00 -8.06 17.57
C ASP A 18 4.19 -9.20 18.24
N GLU A 19 4.90 -10.08 18.94
CA GLU A 19 4.30 -11.22 19.64
C GLU A 19 3.42 -10.79 20.83
N ASN A 20 3.64 -9.58 21.33
CA ASN A 20 2.84 -9.00 22.42
C ASN A 20 1.57 -8.33 21.90
N GLY A 21 1.27 -8.39 20.60
CA GLY A 21 0.09 -7.81 19.99
C GLY A 21 0.13 -6.30 19.82
N TYR A 22 1.31 -5.69 19.81
CA TYR A 22 1.48 -4.32 19.33
C TYR A 22 1.60 -4.30 17.81
N ILE A 23 0.95 -3.33 17.20
CA ILE A 23 1.09 -3.01 15.78
C ILE A 23 1.84 -1.68 15.72
N THR A 24 2.94 -1.64 14.99
CA THR A 24 3.72 -0.42 14.75
C THR A 24 3.69 -0.09 13.27
N ILE A 25 3.18 1.08 12.89
CA ILE A 25 3.24 1.60 11.52
C ILE A 25 4.36 2.65 11.47
N SER A 26 5.28 2.52 10.52
CA SER A 26 6.40 3.46 10.38
C SER A 26 6.29 4.23 9.08
N GLN A 27 6.39 5.57 9.12
CA GLN A 27 6.22 6.44 7.96
C GLN A 27 7.15 7.66 8.02
N LYS A 28 7.66 8.10 6.86
CA LYS A 28 8.54 9.29 6.77
C LYS A 28 7.74 10.60 6.70
N ASP A 29 6.69 10.64 5.88
CA ASP A 29 5.88 11.84 5.68
C ASP A 29 4.93 12.07 6.86
N LYS A 30 5.17 13.12 7.65
CA LYS A 30 4.33 13.48 8.79
C LYS A 30 2.87 13.74 8.39
N ARG A 31 2.62 14.30 7.21
CA ARG A 31 1.26 14.58 6.72
C ARG A 31 0.50 13.27 6.49
N PHE A 32 1.20 12.23 6.03
CA PHE A 32 0.60 10.92 5.87
C PHE A 32 0.37 10.23 7.22
N VAL A 33 1.28 10.40 8.18
CA VAL A 33 1.11 9.92 9.57
C VAL A 33 -0.16 10.49 10.19
N GLU A 34 -0.39 11.80 10.05
CA GLU A 34 -1.59 12.47 10.57
C GLU A 34 -2.87 11.87 9.97
N LYS A 35 -2.91 11.63 8.65
CA LYS A 35 -4.01 10.92 8.00
C LYS A 35 -4.20 9.51 8.53
N ILE A 36 -3.14 8.72 8.71
CA ILE A 36 -3.24 7.36 9.25
C ILE A 36 -3.83 7.39 10.67
N VAL A 37 -3.44 8.36 11.49
CA VAL A 37 -4.00 8.56 12.84
C VAL A 37 -5.50 8.85 12.79
N GLU A 38 -5.95 9.70 11.86
CA GLU A 38 -7.39 9.97 11.64
C GLU A 38 -8.13 8.70 11.22
N LEU A 39 -7.61 7.96 10.23
CA LEU A 39 -8.20 6.70 9.77
C LEU A 39 -8.33 5.66 10.90
N LEU A 40 -7.31 5.53 11.74
CA LEU A 40 -7.33 4.64 12.90
C LEU A 40 -8.39 5.06 13.92
N LYS A 41 -8.49 6.37 14.22
CA LYS A 41 -9.50 6.91 15.14
C LYS A 41 -10.92 6.69 14.62
N ASP A 42 -11.16 7.00 13.35
CA ASP A 42 -12.47 6.81 12.69
C ASP A 42 -12.87 5.34 12.63
N ALA A 43 -11.89 4.44 12.54
CA ALA A 43 -12.08 2.99 12.60
C ALA A 43 -12.28 2.44 14.03
N GLY A 44 -12.21 3.30 15.06
CA GLY A 44 -12.31 2.92 16.47
C GLY A 44 -11.08 2.17 17.01
N VAL A 45 -9.93 2.24 16.31
CA VAL A 45 -8.71 1.50 16.66
C VAL A 45 -7.90 2.26 17.73
N GLN A 46 -7.53 1.56 18.80
CA GLN A 46 -6.82 2.17 19.93
C GLN A 46 -5.34 2.46 19.65
N ILE A 47 -5.00 3.74 19.47
CA ILE A 47 -3.63 4.22 19.36
C ILE A 47 -3.02 4.36 20.76
N ARG A 48 -1.87 3.73 20.99
CA ARG A 48 -1.12 3.83 22.24
C ARG A 48 -0.20 5.03 22.26
N SER A 49 0.53 5.29 21.17
CA SER A 49 1.41 6.45 21.05
C SER A 49 1.76 6.77 19.60
N VAL A 50 2.13 8.02 19.35
CA VAL A 50 2.72 8.50 18.10
C VAL A 50 3.99 9.25 18.46
N PHE A 51 5.13 8.86 17.89
CA PHE A 51 6.41 9.49 18.20
C PHE A 51 7.36 9.44 17.01
N TYR A 52 8.33 10.36 16.98
CA TYR A 52 9.39 10.37 15.97
C TYR A 52 10.60 9.59 16.47
N ASP A 53 10.98 8.54 15.74
CA ASP A 53 12.20 7.79 15.95
C ASP A 53 13.36 8.49 15.24
N LYS A 54 14.22 9.16 16.01
CA LYS A 54 15.34 9.96 15.48
C LYS A 54 16.41 9.10 14.81
N GLU A 55 16.60 7.87 15.26
CA GLU A 55 17.63 6.98 14.74
C GLU A 55 17.22 6.44 13.36
N ALA A 56 15.95 6.02 13.24
CA ALA A 56 15.40 5.52 11.99
C ALA A 56 14.94 6.63 11.02
N GLY A 57 14.79 7.87 11.50
CA GLY A 57 14.30 9.00 10.71
C GLY A 57 12.85 8.86 10.25
N VAL A 58 12.00 8.25 11.08
CA VAL A 58 10.59 7.95 10.77
C VAL A 58 9.67 8.23 11.95
N TRP A 59 8.43 8.58 11.67
CA TRP A 59 7.35 8.57 12.65
C TRP A 59 6.84 7.16 12.85
N LYS A 60 6.56 6.79 14.10
CA LYS A 60 5.98 5.51 14.50
C LYS A 60 4.64 5.72 15.16
N ILE A 61 3.62 5.04 14.67
CA ILE A 61 2.30 4.92 15.30
C ILE A 61 2.26 3.55 15.96
N LYS A 62 2.20 3.50 17.30
CA LYS A 62 2.00 2.28 18.06
C LYS A 62 0.53 2.12 18.40
N VAL A 63 -0.04 0.98 18.01
CA VAL A 63 -1.42 0.57 18.25
C VAL A 63 -1.41 -0.65 19.17
N LYS A 64 -2.37 -0.70 20.09
CA LYS A 64 -2.62 -1.86 20.94
C LYS A 64 -4.13 -2.10 21.00
N ASP A 65 -4.59 -2.84 19.99
CA ASP A 65 -6.01 -3.11 19.77
C ASP A 65 -6.16 -4.59 19.39
N TYR A 66 -6.74 -5.40 20.27
CA TYR A 66 -6.85 -6.84 20.06
C TYR A 66 -7.76 -7.21 18.89
N PRO A 67 -8.97 -6.64 18.74
CA PRO A 67 -9.80 -6.89 17.57
C PRO A 67 -9.08 -6.62 16.25
N PHE A 68 -8.41 -5.47 16.13
CA PHE A 68 -7.67 -5.11 14.93
C PHE A 68 -6.43 -6.00 14.71
N TYR A 69 -5.71 -6.37 15.78
CA TYR A 69 -4.63 -7.35 15.71
C TYR A 69 -5.11 -8.69 15.13
N HIS A 70 -6.18 -9.26 15.69
CA HIS A 70 -6.70 -10.54 15.22
C HIS A 70 -7.20 -10.46 13.78
N TYR A 71 -7.83 -9.35 13.42
CA TYR A 71 -8.23 -9.08 12.04
C TYR A 71 -7.05 -9.10 11.09
N LEU A 72 -5.95 -8.40 11.40
CA LEU A 72 -4.74 -8.39 10.57
C LEU A 72 -4.13 -9.78 10.41
N VAL A 73 -3.99 -10.53 11.51
CA VAL A 73 -3.42 -11.88 11.49
C VAL A 73 -4.30 -12.84 10.69
N SER A 74 -5.62 -12.78 10.86
CA SER A 74 -6.58 -13.59 10.10
C SER A 74 -6.58 -13.27 8.59
N ASN A 75 -6.10 -12.08 8.22
CA ASN A 75 -5.98 -11.60 6.84
C ASN A 75 -4.53 -11.57 6.34
N GLY A 76 -3.72 -12.51 6.82
CA GLY A 76 -2.43 -12.82 6.18
C GLY A 76 -1.26 -11.93 6.60
N VAL A 77 -1.40 -11.09 7.64
CA VAL A 77 -0.32 -10.28 8.22
C VAL A 77 0.22 -10.93 9.49
N PRO A 78 1.22 -11.82 9.43
CA PRO A 78 1.71 -12.54 10.60
C PRO A 78 2.57 -11.64 11.52
N PRO A 79 2.65 -11.98 12.82
CA PRO A 79 3.61 -11.36 13.73
C PRO A 79 5.07 -11.71 13.37
N GLY A 80 5.99 -10.84 13.79
CA GLY A 80 7.43 -10.99 13.60
C GLY A 80 7.94 -10.46 12.26
N ARG A 81 9.04 -11.06 11.76
CA ARG A 81 9.60 -10.74 10.44
C ARG A 81 8.70 -11.31 9.35
N LYS A 82 7.95 -10.44 8.67
CA LYS A 82 6.86 -10.83 7.76
C LYS A 82 7.13 -10.72 6.27
N ALA A 83 8.25 -10.10 5.85
CA ALA A 83 8.48 -9.76 4.43
C ALA A 83 8.31 -10.95 3.46
N HIS A 84 8.72 -12.16 3.86
CA HIS A 84 8.58 -13.39 3.06
C HIS A 84 7.38 -14.26 3.46
N ARG A 85 6.67 -13.90 4.53
CA ARG A 85 5.62 -14.71 5.15
C ARG A 85 4.23 -14.10 5.00
N ILE A 86 4.15 -12.88 4.47
CA ILE A 86 2.88 -12.21 4.22
C ILE A 86 2.09 -12.98 3.16
N LYS A 87 0.82 -13.21 3.46
CA LYS A 87 -0.10 -13.96 2.61
C LYS A 87 -1.15 -13.01 2.04
N PRO A 88 -1.81 -13.38 0.93
CA PRO A 88 -3.04 -12.72 0.52
C PRO A 88 -4.06 -12.62 1.67
N PRO A 89 -4.84 -11.52 1.74
CA PRO A 89 -5.94 -11.44 2.69
C PRO A 89 -7.05 -12.45 2.36
N SER A 90 -7.95 -12.69 3.31
CA SER A 90 -9.11 -13.54 3.07
C SER A 90 -10.08 -12.91 2.06
N SER A 91 -11.00 -13.70 1.52
CA SER A 91 -12.03 -13.20 0.59
C SER A 91 -13.04 -12.23 1.21
N ALA A 92 -13.04 -12.07 2.53
CA ALA A 92 -13.89 -11.10 3.22
C ALA A 92 -13.37 -9.66 3.11
N VAL A 93 -12.08 -9.48 2.78
CA VAL A 93 -11.46 -8.16 2.63
C VAL A 93 -11.74 -7.63 1.23
N ASP A 94 -12.15 -6.36 1.13
CA ASP A 94 -12.26 -5.70 -0.17
C ASP A 94 -10.87 -5.57 -0.82
N PRO A 95 -10.62 -6.24 -1.96
CA PRO A 95 -9.29 -6.31 -2.54
C PRO A 95 -8.81 -4.94 -3.03
N LEU A 96 -9.71 -4.08 -3.50
CA LEU A 96 -9.34 -2.77 -4.05
C LEU A 96 -8.84 -1.85 -2.94
N TRP A 97 -9.54 -1.81 -1.79
CA TRP A 97 -9.11 -1.02 -0.64
C TRP A 97 -7.84 -1.57 0.00
N TYR A 98 -7.69 -2.89 0.12
CA TYR A 98 -6.44 -3.51 0.56
C TYR A 98 -5.27 -3.11 -0.35
N ILE A 99 -5.43 -3.21 -1.66
CA ILE A 99 -4.37 -2.87 -2.62
C ILE A 99 -4.03 -1.37 -2.53
N ALA A 100 -5.03 -0.48 -2.42
CA ALA A 100 -4.79 0.96 -2.24
C ALA A 100 -3.98 1.25 -0.96
N GLY A 101 -4.33 0.62 0.17
CA GLY A 101 -3.57 0.76 1.41
C GLY A 101 -2.15 0.22 1.29
N PHE A 102 -1.97 -0.91 0.60
CA PHE A 102 -0.65 -1.48 0.35
C PHE A 102 0.22 -0.56 -0.51
N ILE A 103 -0.35 0.03 -1.57
CA ILE A 103 0.32 1.02 -2.41
C ILE A 103 0.74 2.22 -1.57
N ASP A 104 -0.12 2.72 -0.68
CA ASP A 104 0.22 3.90 0.11
C ASP A 104 1.30 3.67 1.17
N GLY A 105 1.48 2.43 1.62
CA GLY A 105 2.60 2.02 2.45
C GLY A 105 3.91 1.95 1.67
N ASP A 106 4.06 0.93 0.82
CA ASP A 106 5.36 0.59 0.20
C ASP A 106 5.32 0.63 -1.35
N GLY A 107 4.30 1.25 -1.92
CA GLY A 107 4.19 1.51 -3.35
C GLY A 107 4.87 2.80 -3.78
N TRP A 108 4.78 3.10 -5.08
CA TRP A 108 5.21 4.35 -5.65
C TRP A 108 4.33 4.77 -6.82
N VAL A 109 4.29 6.08 -7.06
CA VAL A 109 3.76 6.70 -8.27
C VAL A 109 4.93 7.31 -9.04
N GLU A 110 4.97 7.09 -10.34
CA GLU A 110 6.00 7.65 -11.23
C GLU A 110 5.45 8.03 -12.61
N GLN A 111 6.15 8.93 -13.30
CA GLN A 111 5.92 9.21 -14.70
C GLN A 111 6.87 8.35 -15.55
N VAL A 112 6.30 7.54 -16.44
CA VAL A 112 7.06 6.72 -17.38
C VAL A 112 7.15 7.45 -18.72
N VAL A 113 8.35 7.44 -19.29
CA VAL A 113 8.64 8.01 -20.60
C VAL A 113 8.83 6.87 -21.60
N LYS A 114 8.00 6.84 -22.66
CA LYS A 114 8.09 5.86 -23.74
C LYS A 114 8.37 6.55 -25.06
N LYS A 115 9.46 6.16 -25.74
CA LYS A 115 9.77 6.59 -27.10
C LYS A 115 9.19 5.59 -28.09
N ALA A 116 8.36 6.04 -29.03
CA ALA A 116 7.81 5.21 -30.10
C ALA A 116 7.62 6.03 -31.38
N LYS A 117 8.05 5.49 -32.53
CA LYS A 117 7.92 6.13 -33.86
C LYS A 117 8.43 7.59 -33.88
N GLY A 118 9.57 7.86 -33.24
CA GLY A 118 10.16 9.20 -33.15
C GLY A 118 9.45 10.19 -32.23
N ARG A 119 8.37 9.77 -31.53
CA ARG A 119 7.65 10.58 -30.54
C ARG A 119 7.92 10.09 -29.13
N THR A 120 7.91 11.03 -28.18
CA THR A 120 8.00 10.76 -26.75
C THR A 120 6.61 10.85 -26.15
N TYR A 121 6.22 9.83 -25.40
CA TYR A 121 4.94 9.74 -24.70
C TYR A 121 5.19 9.65 -23.20
N TYR A 122 4.43 10.41 -22.43
CA TYR A 122 4.43 10.37 -20.98
C TYR A 122 3.15 9.68 -20.51
N TYR A 123 3.25 8.83 -19.50
CA TYR A 123 2.09 8.26 -18.83
C TYR A 123 2.42 7.95 -17.37
N ILE A 124 1.38 7.88 -16.54
CA ILE A 124 1.55 7.55 -15.12
C ILE A 124 1.65 6.03 -14.89
N ARG A 125 2.43 5.65 -13.89
CA ARG A 125 2.52 4.28 -13.37
C ARG A 125 2.38 4.30 -11.86
N ILE A 126 1.57 3.39 -11.34
CA ILE A 126 1.63 2.95 -9.94
C ILE A 126 2.42 1.64 -9.92
N GLY A 127 3.46 1.60 -9.09
CA GLY A 127 4.19 0.38 -8.79
C GLY A 127 4.02 -0.02 -7.33
N LEU A 128 4.07 -1.31 -7.08
CA LEU A 128 4.30 -1.86 -5.75
C LEU A 128 5.28 -3.03 -5.86
N LYS A 129 6.03 -3.27 -4.78
CA LYS A 129 7.02 -4.33 -4.70
C LYS A 129 6.81 -5.12 -3.42
N THR A 130 6.95 -6.44 -3.50
CA THR A 130 6.87 -7.31 -2.32
C THR A 130 7.85 -8.47 -2.46
N LYS A 131 8.30 -9.01 -1.33
CA LYS A 131 9.13 -10.22 -1.28
C LYS A 131 8.30 -11.51 -1.31
N SER A 132 6.97 -11.41 -1.19
CA SER A 132 6.04 -12.53 -1.29
C SER A 132 5.52 -12.66 -2.72
N ARG A 133 5.95 -13.71 -3.43
CA ARG A 133 5.45 -14.01 -4.79
C ARG A 133 3.94 -14.26 -4.78
N ASP A 134 3.45 -15.00 -3.78
CA ASP A 134 2.04 -15.32 -3.62
C ASP A 134 1.18 -14.06 -3.47
N LEU A 135 1.64 -13.09 -2.67
CA LEU A 135 0.93 -11.81 -2.54
C LEU A 135 0.93 -11.04 -3.87
N ARG A 136 2.07 -10.98 -4.57
CA ARG A 136 2.16 -10.33 -5.89
C ARG A 136 1.19 -10.96 -6.89
N ASP A 137 1.19 -12.28 -7.00
CA ASP A 137 0.33 -13.02 -7.93
C ASP A 137 -1.15 -12.85 -7.58
N TRP A 138 -1.50 -12.84 -6.30
CA TRP A 138 -2.85 -12.52 -5.85
C TRP A 138 -3.27 -11.09 -6.21
N VAL A 139 -2.40 -10.08 -6.02
CA VAL A 139 -2.71 -8.69 -6.41
C VAL A 139 -3.04 -8.61 -7.90
N LEU A 140 -2.29 -9.30 -8.77
CA LEU A 140 -2.59 -9.33 -10.21
C LEU A 140 -3.95 -9.96 -10.51
N GLN A 141 -4.26 -11.09 -9.87
CA GLN A 141 -5.54 -11.77 -10.05
C GLN A 141 -6.71 -10.91 -9.56
N ALA A 142 -6.55 -10.27 -8.40
CA ALA A 142 -7.55 -9.39 -7.82
C ALA A 142 -7.81 -8.16 -8.71
N LEU A 143 -6.76 -7.49 -9.21
CA LEU A 143 -6.90 -6.38 -10.14
C LEU A 143 -7.57 -6.82 -11.45
N ALA A 144 -7.17 -7.97 -12.01
CA ALA A 144 -7.80 -8.51 -13.21
C ALA A 144 -9.29 -8.80 -13.00
N GLY A 145 -9.68 -9.35 -11.83
CA GLY A 145 -11.08 -9.56 -11.45
C GLY A 145 -11.91 -8.27 -11.33
N LEU A 146 -11.26 -7.13 -11.07
CA LEU A 146 -11.86 -5.80 -11.05
C LEU A 146 -11.81 -5.08 -12.42
N GLY A 147 -11.37 -5.80 -13.46
CA GLY A 147 -11.17 -5.24 -14.80
C GLY A 147 -10.07 -4.18 -14.85
N ILE A 148 -9.12 -4.19 -13.91
CA ILE A 148 -7.95 -3.31 -13.88
C ILE A 148 -6.77 -4.08 -14.45
N ARG A 149 -6.17 -3.57 -15.52
CA ARG A 149 -5.01 -4.22 -16.15
C ARG A 149 -3.75 -3.87 -15.36
N ALA A 150 -2.96 -4.89 -15.07
CA ALA A 150 -1.68 -4.76 -14.40
C ALA A 150 -0.67 -5.74 -15.00
N HIS A 151 0.61 -5.40 -14.88
CA HIS A 151 1.72 -6.20 -15.38
C HIS A 151 2.66 -6.56 -14.24
N LYS A 152 3.34 -7.70 -14.36
CA LYS A 152 4.38 -8.09 -13.41
C LYS A 152 5.78 -7.80 -13.91
N ALA A 153 6.68 -7.54 -12.97
CA ALA A 153 8.11 -7.62 -13.20
C ALA A 153 8.78 -8.40 -12.04
N ASP A 154 9.60 -9.39 -12.37
CA ASP A 154 10.42 -10.10 -11.39
C ASP A 154 11.78 -9.40 -11.30
N LYS A 155 12.15 -8.95 -10.11
CA LYS A 155 13.45 -8.33 -9.82
C LYS A 155 14.27 -9.24 -8.91
N LYS A 156 15.59 -9.01 -8.85
CA LYS A 156 16.50 -9.78 -7.99
C LYS A 156 16.10 -9.76 -6.52
N ASP A 157 15.52 -8.66 -6.06
CA ASP A 157 15.23 -8.35 -4.65
C ASP A 157 13.72 -8.28 -4.33
N GLY A 158 12.85 -8.63 -5.27
CA GLY A 158 11.41 -8.67 -5.04
C GLY A 158 10.57 -8.85 -6.31
N TYR A 159 9.27 -8.93 -6.12
CA TYR A 159 8.28 -9.09 -7.18
C TYR A 159 7.42 -7.83 -7.26
N GLU A 160 7.29 -7.29 -8.47
CA GLU A 160 6.59 -6.03 -8.71
C GLU A 160 5.27 -6.24 -9.44
N VAL A 161 4.32 -5.34 -9.18
CA VAL A 161 3.12 -5.11 -9.98
C VAL A 161 3.14 -3.66 -10.47
N HIS A 162 2.91 -3.45 -11.77
CA HIS A 162 2.79 -2.14 -12.38
C HIS A 162 1.38 -1.95 -12.96
N ILE A 163 0.78 -0.81 -12.67
CA ILE A 163 -0.55 -0.40 -13.13
C ILE A 163 -0.35 0.92 -13.88
N ASP A 164 -0.75 0.97 -15.14
CA ASP A 164 -0.34 2.05 -16.06
C ASP A 164 -1.55 2.85 -16.59
N SER A 165 -1.32 4.12 -16.94
CA SER A 165 -2.24 4.95 -17.72
C SER A 165 -3.65 5.03 -17.09
N ALA A 166 -4.72 4.86 -17.89
CA ALA A 166 -6.11 4.95 -17.43
C ALA A 166 -6.43 4.04 -16.21
N ASP A 167 -5.80 2.88 -16.12
CA ASP A 167 -6.01 1.95 -15.01
C ASP A 167 -5.39 2.46 -13.70
N ALA A 168 -4.24 3.15 -13.78
CA ALA A 168 -3.66 3.83 -12.62
C ALA A 168 -4.55 4.98 -12.14
N TRP A 169 -5.14 5.75 -13.07
CA TRP A 169 -6.07 6.83 -12.74
C TRP A 169 -7.37 6.35 -12.07
N ARG A 170 -7.73 5.08 -12.19
CA ARG A 170 -8.85 4.49 -11.43
C ARG A 170 -8.51 4.26 -9.96
N ILE A 171 -7.23 4.10 -9.63
CA ILE A 171 -6.76 3.82 -8.26
C ILE A 171 -6.33 5.10 -7.54
N ILE A 172 -5.73 6.06 -8.25
CA ILE A 172 -5.23 7.33 -7.68
C ILE A 172 -6.24 8.02 -6.75
N PRO A 173 -7.55 8.14 -7.08
CA PRO A 173 -8.53 8.77 -6.20
C PRO A 173 -8.76 8.05 -4.86
N LEU A 174 -8.34 6.79 -4.75
CA LEU A 174 -8.46 5.98 -3.54
C LEU A 174 -7.26 6.15 -2.59
N LEU A 175 -6.15 6.67 -3.11
CA LEU A 175 -4.91 6.84 -2.36
C LEU A 175 -5.03 7.98 -1.34
N GLN A 176 -4.47 7.78 -0.16
CA GLN A 176 -4.42 8.71 0.95
C GLN A 176 -3.04 9.33 1.12
N ASN A 177 -1.97 8.70 0.62
CA ASN A 177 -0.61 9.23 0.75
C ASN A 177 -0.46 10.53 -0.09
N PRO A 178 -0.27 11.70 0.55
CA PRO A 178 -0.19 12.98 -0.16
C PRO A 178 0.91 13.00 -1.23
N SER A 179 2.03 12.33 -0.97
CA SER A 179 3.16 12.28 -1.91
C SER A 179 2.78 11.55 -3.20
N HIS A 180 1.95 10.50 -3.13
CA HIS A 180 1.41 9.82 -4.33
C HIS A 180 0.48 10.72 -5.12
N LEU A 181 -0.42 11.42 -4.43
CA LEU A 181 -1.38 12.34 -5.06
C LEU A 181 -0.68 13.55 -5.71
N GLU A 182 0.37 14.10 -5.08
CA GLU A 182 1.18 15.19 -5.63
C GLU A 182 1.91 14.76 -6.90
N LYS A 183 2.55 13.59 -6.89
CA LYS A 183 3.18 13.02 -8.09
C LYS A 183 2.19 12.73 -9.21
N ALA A 184 0.98 12.28 -8.86
CA ALA A 184 -0.06 12.08 -9.86
C ALA A 184 -0.50 13.41 -10.48
N ARG A 185 -0.75 14.44 -9.67
CA ARG A 185 -1.18 15.77 -10.15
C ARG A 185 -0.15 16.46 -11.03
N SER A 186 1.14 16.23 -10.79
CA SER A 186 2.22 16.80 -11.62
C SER A 186 2.53 15.97 -12.86
N ALA A 187 1.96 14.77 -12.99
CA ALA A 187 2.20 13.91 -14.13
C ALA A 187 1.47 14.43 -15.37
N ARG A 188 2.23 14.50 -16.47
CA ARG A 188 1.68 14.57 -17.82
C ARG A 188 1.32 13.14 -18.27
N ASP A 189 0.12 12.97 -18.82
CA ASP A 189 -0.33 11.71 -19.42
C ASP A 189 -0.87 11.99 -20.82
N ASP A 190 -0.11 11.62 -21.85
CA ASP A 190 -0.47 11.85 -23.27
C ASP A 190 -1.49 10.82 -23.79
N ARG A 191 -2.00 9.92 -22.93
CA ARG A 191 -2.91 8.83 -23.32
C ARG A 191 -4.34 8.99 -22.81
N LEU A 192 -4.58 10.02 -22.00
CA LEU A 192 -5.92 10.49 -21.65
C LEU A 192 -6.34 11.59 -22.64
#